data_AF-A0AAX1DIT0-F1
#
_entry.id   AF-A0AAX1DIT0-F1
#
_cell.length_a   1.000
_cell.length_b   1.000
_cell.length_c   1.000
_cell.angle_alpha   90.00
_cell.angle_beta   90.00
_cell.angle_gamma   90.00
#
_symmetry.space_group_name_H-M   'P 1'
#
loop_
_entity.id
_entity.type
_entity.pdbx_description
1 polymer ?
#
loop_
_entity_poly.entity_id
_entity_poly.type
_entity_poly.pdbx_seq_one_letter_code
_entity_poly.pdbx_strand_id
1 'polypeptide(L)' 'MIYIIDDQINYNSDDCTLSHIPTQDTLSLSISSGRLFEQLLNSQGEILARETLLTEVWDKYGLRGSN' A
#
# COMPACT_ATOMS: atom_id res chain seq x y z
N MET A 1 0.66 7.42 7.61
CA MET A 1 1.21 8.55 6.80
C MET A 1 0.24 8.84 5.65
N ILE A 2 0.13 10.10 5.20
CA ILE A 2 -0.74 10.47 4.06
C ILE A 2 0.11 10.71 2.82
N TYR A 3 -0.25 10.06 1.71
CA TYR A 3 0.34 10.26 0.40
C TYR A 3 -0.68 10.96 -0.50
N ILE A 4 -0.22 11.97 -1.25
CA ILE A 4 -1.02 12.65 -2.29
C ILE A 4 -0.51 12.17 -3.64
N ILE A 5 -1.39 11.57 -4.43
CA ILE A 5 -1.06 10.94 -5.71
C ILE A 5 -1.79 11.70 -6.82
N ASP A 6 -1.00 12.23 -7.75
CA ASP A 6 -1.47 13.00 -8.91
C ASP A 6 -2.40 14.19 -8.54
N ASP A 7 -2.28 14.72 -7.31
CA ASP A 7 -3.17 15.73 -6.74
C ASP A 7 -4.68 15.36 -6.75
N GLN A 8 -5.01 14.08 -6.96
CA GLN A 8 -6.40 13.59 -7.02
C GLN A 8 -6.73 12.54 -5.98
N ILE A 9 -5.75 11.81 -5.47
CA ILE A 9 -5.96 10.71 -4.54
C ILE A 9 -5.18 10.96 -3.26
N ASN A 10 -5.86 10.86 -2.12
CA ASN A 10 -5.25 10.74 -0.81
C ASN A 10 -5.20 9.26 -0.42
N TYR A 11 -4.01 8.73 -0.18
CA TYR A 11 -3.83 7.42 0.44
C TYR A 11 -3.41 7.59 1.89
N ASN A 12 -4.16 7.04 2.84
CA ASN A 12 -3.78 6.96 4.24
C ASN A 12 -3.24 5.56 4.54
N SER A 13 -1.94 5.45 4.83
CA SER A 13 -1.33 4.16 5.15
C SER A 13 -1.68 3.64 6.54
N ASP A 14 -2.15 4.51 7.45
CA ASP A 14 -2.45 4.10 8.83
C ASP A 14 -3.72 3.24 8.91
N ASP A 15 -4.69 3.48 8.02
CA ASP A 15 -5.96 2.74 7.93
C ASP A 15 -6.22 2.09 6.57
N CYS A 16 -5.24 2.18 5.65
CA CYS A 16 -5.31 1.63 4.30
C CYS A 16 -6.49 2.17 3.46
N THR A 17 -6.86 3.43 3.63
CA THR A 17 -7.93 4.07 2.85
C THR A 17 -7.40 4.88 1.67
N LEU A 18 -8.15 4.84 0.55
CA LEU A 18 -7.96 5.71 -0.61
C LEU A 18 -9.17 6.61 -0.74
N SER A 19 -8.95 7.91 -0.80
CA SER A 19 -9.99 8.91 -1.00
C SER A 19 -9.72 9.71 -2.26
N HIS A 20 -10.71 9.80 -3.14
CA HIS A 20 -10.67 10.68 -4.30
C HIS A 20 -11.01 12.10 -3.87
N ILE A 21 -10.05 13.01 -3.96
CA ILE A 21 -10.15 14.38 -3.45
C ILE A 21 -11.32 15.14 -4.10
N PRO A 22 -11.53 15.10 -5.45
CA PRO A 22 -12.62 15.83 -6.09
C PRO A 22 -14.03 15.36 -5.70
N THR A 23 -14.26 14.06 -5.59
CA THR A 23 -15.61 13.51 -5.33
C THR A 23 -15.84 13.15 -3.86
N GLN A 24 -14.77 13.11 -3.06
CA GLN A 24 -14.75 12.62 -1.67
C GLN A 24 -15.12 11.14 -1.52
N ASP A 25 -15.21 10.39 -2.63
CA ASP A 25 -15.42 8.96 -2.59
C ASP A 25 -14.24 8.28 -1.91
N THR A 26 -14.53 7.35 -1.01
CA THR A 26 -13.52 6.64 -0.23
C THR A 26 -13.72 5.15 -0.34
N LEU A 27 -12.61 4.43 -0.46
CA LEU A 27 -12.57 2.97 -0.41
C LEU A 27 -11.48 2.50 0.56
N SER A 28 -11.70 1.35 1.18
CA SER A 28 -10.72 0.70 2.05
C SER A 28 -10.04 -0.44 1.31
N LEU A 29 -8.72 -0.49 1.40
CA LEU A 29 -7.94 -1.62 0.94
C LEU A 29 -7.89 -2.70 2.03
N SER A 30 -7.70 -3.95 1.61
CA SER A 30 -7.26 -4.98 2.55
C SER A 30 -5.90 -4.58 3.16
N ILE A 31 -5.60 -5.04 4.37
CA ILE A 31 -4.35 -4.68 5.05
C ILE A 31 -3.11 -5.08 4.22
N SER A 32 -3.13 -6.24 3.54
CA SER A 32 -2.03 -6.66 2.67
C SER A 32 -1.92 -5.80 1.41
N SER A 33 -3.05 -5.40 0.82
CA SER A 33 -3.08 -4.47 -0.32
C SER A 33 -2.55 -3.09 0.04
N GLY A 34 -2.92 -2.56 1.22
CA GLY A 34 -2.42 -1.28 1.70
C GLY A 34 -0.92 -1.31 1.94
N ARG A 35 -0.42 -2.31 2.67
CA ARG A 35 1.03 -2.50 2.88
C ARG A 35 1.79 -2.62 1.55
N LEU A 36 1.27 -3.40 0.61
CA LEU A 36 1.89 -3.51 -0.72
C LEU A 36 1.94 -2.15 -1.42
N PHE A 37 0.85 -1.41 -1.38
CA PHE A 37 0.79 -0.10 -2.01
C PHE A 37 1.76 0.89 -1.37
N GLU A 38 1.84 0.91 -0.03
CA GLU A 38 2.83 1.70 0.70
C GLU A 38 4.28 1.33 0.32
N GLN A 39 4.60 0.04 0.18
CA GLN A 39 5.94 -0.39 -0.27
C GLN A 39 6.27 0.12 -1.68
N LEU A 40 5.29 0.11 -2.59
CA LEU A 40 5.47 0.63 -3.95
C LEU A 40 5.67 2.16 -3.95
N LEU A 41 4.92 2.89 -3.13
CA LEU A 41 5.06 4.35 -3.00
C LEU A 41 6.42 4.74 -2.42
N ASN A 42 6.86 4.03 -1.38
CA ASN A 42 8.16 4.28 -0.73
C ASN A 42 9.36 3.93 -1.62
N SER A 43 9.16 3.07 -2.62
CA SER A 43 10.20 2.62 -3.56
C SER A 43 9.96 3.18 -4.97
N GLN A 44 9.34 4.36 -5.07
CA GLN A 44 9.00 4.97 -6.35
C GLN A 44 10.23 5.11 -7.25
N GLY A 45 10.14 4.55 -8.47
CA GLY A 45 11.22 4.56 -9.45
C GLY A 45 12.20 3.40 -9.34
N GLU A 46 12.02 2.51 -8.35
CA GLU A 46 12.84 1.32 -8.17
C GLU A 46 12.12 0.05 -8.65
N ILE A 47 12.89 -0.94 -9.08
CA ILE A 47 12.38 -2.29 -9.38
C ILE A 47 12.51 -3.14 -8.11
N LEU A 48 11.39 -3.57 -7.55
CA LEU A 48 11.37 -4.43 -6.37
C LEU A 48 11.33 -5.91 -6.75
N ALA A 49 12.17 -6.71 -6.09
CA ALA A 49 12.12 -8.16 -6.21
C ALA A 49 10.86 -8.73 -5.52
N ARG A 50 10.36 -9.85 -6.05
CA ARG A 50 9.20 -10.56 -5.48
C ARG A 50 9.43 -10.96 -4.03
N GLU A 51 10.62 -11.44 -3.71
CA GLU A 51 11.00 -11.91 -2.39
C GLU A 51 10.98 -10.76 -1.38
N THR A 52 11.45 -9.58 -1.77
CA THR A 52 11.35 -8.35 -0.97
C THR A 52 9.90 -8.03 -0.66
N LEU A 53 9.03 -8.02 -1.67
CA LEU A 53 7.60 -7.75 -1.47
C LEU A 53 6.94 -8.77 -0.55
N LEU A 54 7.23 -10.06 -0.73
CA LEU A 54 6.70 -11.12 0.14
C LEU A 54 7.11 -10.92 1.59
N THR A 55 8.40 -10.61 1.82
CA THR A 55 8.89 -10.41 3.18
C THR A 55 8.31 -9.14 3.82
N GLU A 56 8.34 -8.01 3.12
CA GLU A 56 7.92 -6.73 3.66
C GLU A 56 6.41 -6.64 3.89
N VAL A 57 5.59 -7.25 3.04
CA VAL A 57 4.12 -7.11 3.11
C VAL A 57 3.45 -8.24 3.90
N TRP A 58 4.00 -9.46 3.84
CA TRP A 58 3.39 -10.65 4.44
C TRP A 58 4.23 -11.27 5.57
N ASP A 59 5.50 -11.65 5.33
CA ASP A 59 6.25 -12.45 6.31
C ASP A 59 6.49 -11.70 7.62
N LYS A 60 6.82 -10.40 7.56
CA LYS A 60 7.00 -9.54 8.75
C LYS A 60 5.75 -9.45 9.63
N TYR A 61 4.59 -9.78 9.06
CA TYR A 61 3.30 -9.75 9.74
C TYR A 61 2.73 -11.14 10.01
N GLY A 62 3.58 -12.18 9.95
CA GLY A 62 3.21 -13.55 10.30
C GLY A 62 2.35 -14.27 9.26
N LEU A 63 2.15 -13.67 8.07
CA LEU A 63 1.43 -14.29 6.97
C LEU A 63 2.45 -15.03 6.10
N ARG A 64 2.62 -16.33 6.35
CA ARG A 64 3.53 -17.16 5.54
C ARG A 64 2.71 -18.11 4.68
N GLY A 65 3.05 -18.17 3.40
CA GLY A 65 2.52 -19.22 2.53
C GLY A 65 3.05 -20.57 3.00
N SER A 66 2.15 -21.52 3.23
CA SER A 66 2.55 -22.92 3.39
C SER A 66 3.08 -23.42 2.05
N ASN A 67 4.37 -23.72 1.97
CA ASN A 67 4.94 -24.53 0.89
C ASN A 67 4.56 -26.00 1.08
#